data_AF-A0AAX0WP55-F1
#
_entry.id   AF-A0AAX0WP55-F1
#
_cell.length_a   1.000
_cell.length_b   1.000
_cell.length_c   1.000
_cell.angle_alpha   90.00
_cell.angle_beta   90.00
_cell.angle_gamma   90.00
#
_symmetry.space_group_name_H-M   'P 1'
#
loop_
_entity.id
_entity.type
_entity.pdbx_description
1 polymer ?
#
loop_
_entity_poly.entity_id
_entity_poly.type
_entity_poly.pdbx_seq_one_letter_code
_entity_poly.pdbx_strand_id
1 'polypeptide(L)' 'MKTEIDLDKLPDGCKSHLLAEAEEGLKPSEAIIRILERESFRRGFRVHLTTPRDLPRPKNPKKPAA' A
#
# COMPACT_ATOMS: atom_id res chain seq x y z
N MET A 1 6.94 -11.36 7.22
CA MET A 1 5.69 -10.96 7.87
C MET A 1 4.63 -10.79 6.80
N LYS A 2 3.53 -11.55 6.87
CA LYS A 2 2.31 -11.20 6.13
C LYS A 2 1.60 -10.16 6.98
N THR A 3 1.55 -8.92 6.53
CA THR A 3 0.69 -7.90 7.12
C THR A 3 -0.72 -8.18 6.61
N GLU A 4 -1.50 -8.90 7.41
CA GLU A 4 -2.89 -9.19 7.09
C GLU A 4 -3.74 -7.97 7.43
N ILE A 5 -4.56 -7.54 6.48
CA ILE A 5 -5.51 -6.45 6.68
C ILE A 5 -6.80 -7.08 7.17
N ASP A 6 -7.12 -6.83 8.43
CA ASP A 6 -8.39 -7.24 9.02
C ASP A 6 -9.49 -6.30 8.49
N LEU A 7 -10.24 -6.78 7.50
CA LEU A 7 -11.32 -6.02 6.90
C LEU A 7 -12.37 -5.62 7.93
N ASP A 8 -12.61 -6.41 8.98
CA ASP A 8 -13.67 -6.14 9.94
C ASP A 8 -13.35 -4.95 10.86
N LYS A 9 -12.06 -4.66 11.05
CA LYS A 9 -11.56 -3.53 11.86
C LYS A 9 -11.47 -2.22 11.10
N LEU A 10 -11.69 -2.21 9.79
CA LEU A 10 -11.69 -0.99 9.01
C LEU A 10 -12.99 -0.19 9.24
N PRO A 11 -12.94 1.15 9.20
CA PRO A 11 -14.15 1.95 9.10
C PRO A 11 -14.95 1.58 7.84
N ASP A 12 -16.28 1.62 7.91
CA ASP A 12 -17.14 1.18 6.80
C ASP A 12 -16.81 1.86 5.47
N GLY A 13 -16.52 3.17 5.50
CA GLY A 13 -16.09 3.90 4.31
C GLY A 13 -14.80 3.37 3.68
N CYS A 14 -13.85 2.88 4.48
CA CYS A 14 -12.62 2.25 3.96
C CYS A 14 -12.90 0.86 3.38
N LYS A 15 -13.79 0.07 4.02
CA LYS A 15 -14.18 -1.25 3.50
C LYS A 15 -14.86 -1.13 2.15
N SER A 16 -15.86 -0.27 2.03
CA SER A 16 -16.60 -0.04 0.78
C SER A 16 -15.66 0.40 -0.36
N HIS A 17 -14.68 1.25 -0.06
CA HIS A 17 -13.75 1.71 -1.09
C HIS A 17 -12.80 0.60 -1.57
N LEU A 18 -12.28 -0.23 -0.65
CA LEU A 18 -11.45 -1.37 -1.02
C LEU A 18 -12.23 -2.43 -1.80
N LEU A 19 -13.49 -2.67 -1.46
CA LEU A 19 -14.37 -3.58 -2.19
C LEU A 19 -14.66 -3.07 -3.60
N ALA A 20 -14.95 -1.78 -3.77
CA ALA A 20 -15.17 -1.19 -5.09
C ALA A 20 -13.94 -1.28 -6.00
N GLU A 21 -12.73 -1.04 -5.48
CA GLU A 21 -11.50 -1.20 -6.26
C GLU A 21 -11.23 -2.69 -6.59
N ALA A 22 -11.64 -3.61 -5.72
CA ALA A 22 -11.56 -5.05 -5.98
C ALA A 22 -12.55 -5.51 -7.08
N GLU A 23 -13.73 -4.90 -7.19
CA GLU A 23 -14.67 -5.13 -8.29
C GLU A 23 -14.08 -4.73 -9.66
N GLU A 24 -13.25 -3.69 -9.67
CA GLU A 24 -12.45 -3.25 -10.84
C GLU A 24 -11.21 -4.15 -11.09
N GLY A 25 -11.03 -5.22 -10.31
CA GLY A 25 -9.95 -6.20 -10.46
C GLY A 25 -8.60 -5.76 -9.87
N LEU A 26 -8.56 -4.68 -9.09
CA LEU A 26 -7.32 -4.24 -8.43
C LEU A 26 -7.04 -5.06 -7.19
N LYS A 27 -5.76 -5.33 -6.94
CA LYS A 27 -5.36 -5.97 -5.68
C LYS A 27 -5.58 -4.99 -4.52
N PRO A 28 -5.99 -5.47 -3.33
CA PRO A 28 -6.13 -4.61 -2.16
C PRO A 28 -4.90 -3.75 -1.87
N SER A 29 -3.70 -4.28 -2.09
CA SER A 29 -2.44 -3.53 -1.96
C SER A 29 -2.31 -2.35 -2.92
N GLU A 30 -2.80 -2.49 -4.16
CA GLU A 30 -2.77 -1.45 -5.19
C GLU A 30 -3.86 -0.39 -4.93
N ALA A 31 -5.04 -0.81 -4.49
CA ALA A 31 -6.11 0.07 -4.04
C ALA A 31 -5.65 0.99 -2.90
N ILE A 32 -4.96 0.43 -1.90
CA ILE A 32 -4.40 1.20 -0.77
C ILE A 32 -3.38 2.24 -1.25
N ILE A 33 -2.50 1.85 -2.17
CA ILE A 33 -1.52 2.77 -2.77
C ILE A 33 -2.24 3.94 -3.46
N ARG A 34 -3.22 3.66 -4.30
CA ARG A 34 -4.01 4.70 -5.00
C ARG A 34 -4.71 5.64 -4.02
N ILE A 35 -5.32 5.09 -2.96
CA ILE A 35 -5.99 5.89 -1.92
C ILE A 35 -4.98 6.82 -1.25
N LEU A 36 -3.80 6.33 -0.88
CA LEU A 36 -2.75 7.13 -0.26
C LEU A 36 -2.21 8.21 -1.19
N GLU A 37 -1.97 7.90 -2.47
CA GLU A 37 -1.53 8.87 -3.47
C GLU A 37 -2.58 9.99 -3.67
N ARG A 38 -3.86 9.62 -3.78
CA ARG A 38 -4.96 10.56 -3.96
C ARG A 38 -5.14 11.47 -2.74
N GLU A 39 -5.09 10.92 -1.53
CA GLU A 39 -5.20 11.70 -0.30
C GLU A 39 -3.99 12.60 -0.08
N SER A 40 -2.78 12.11 -0.40
CA SER A 40 -1.56 12.91 -0.37
C SER A 40 -1.66 14.10 -1.33
N PHE A 41 -2.11 13.86 -2.56
CA PHE A 41 -2.31 14.90 -3.57
C PHE A 41 -3.33 15.94 -3.12
N ARG A 42 -4.46 15.52 -2.54
CA ARG A 42 -5.48 16.41 -1.97
C ARG A 42 -4.91 17.36 -0.91
N ARG A 43 -3.90 16.90 -0.15
CA ARG A 43 -3.19 17.68 0.87
C ARG A 43 -2.00 18.49 0.32
N GLY A 44 -1.78 18.50 -0.99
CA GLY A 44 -0.70 19.23 -1.65
C GLY A 44 0.63 18.47 -1.73
N PHE A 45 0.67 17.19 -1.33
CA PHE A 45 1.86 16.35 -1.44
C PHE A 45 1.85 15.56 -2.75
N ARG A 46 2.95 15.57 -3.49
CA ARG A 46 3.13 14.64 -4.63
C ARG A 46 3.90 13.42 -4.16
N VAL A 47 3.18 12.34 -3.93
CA VAL A 47 3.75 11.04 -3.57
C VAL A 47 3.48 10.08 -4.73
N HIS A 48 4.51 9.35 -5.17
CA HIS A 48 4.37 8.19 -6.04
C HIS A 48 4.81 6.99 -5.23
N LEU A 49 3.85 6.23 -4.74
CA LEU A 49 4.09 5.06 -3.91
C LEU A 49 4.22 3.85 -4.85
N THR A 50 5.44 3.53 -5.24
CA THR A 50 5.69 2.26 -5.95
C THR A 50 5.66 1.11 -4.95
N THR A 51 5.12 -0.04 -5.35
CA THR A 51 5.25 -1.27 -4.54
C THR A 51 6.74 -1.59 -4.37
N PRO A 52 7.19 -2.18 -3.25
CA PRO A 52 8.62 -2.39 -2.93
C PRO A 52 9.42 -3.27 -3.90
N ARG A 53 8.85 -3.70 -5.03
CA ARG A 53 9.52 -4.56 -6.01
C ARG A 53 10.69 -3.84 -6.69
N ASP A 54 10.61 -2.51 -6.84
CA ASP A 54 11.62 -1.71 -7.56
C ASP A 54 12.43 -0.78 -6.65
N LEU A 55 12.37 -0.95 -5.33
CA LEU A 55 13.32 -0.26 -4.46
C LEU A 55 14.71 -0.86 -4.74
N PRO A 56 15.75 -0.03 -4.99
CA PRO A 56 17.09 -0.53 -5.19
C PRO A 56 17.48 -1.37 -3.97
N ARG A 57 17.63 -2.68 -4.15
CA ARG A 57 18.12 -3.55 -3.07
C ARG A 57 19.49 -3.03 -2.66
N PRO A 58 19.74 -2.83 -1.34
CA PRO A 58 21.07 -2.51 -0.89
C PRO A 58 22.02 -3.60 -1.35
N LYS A 59 23.04 -3.23 -2.14
CA LYS A 59 24.02 -4.14 -2.74
C LYS A 59 24.86 -4.92 -1.71
N ASN A 60 24.75 -4.58 -0.42
CA ASN A 60 25.48 -5.23 0.67
C ASN A 60 24.54 -5.56 1.83
N PRO A 61 24.05 -6.80 1.95
CA PRO A 61 23.57 -7.29 3.24
C PRO A 61 24.81 -7.45 4.12
N LYS A 62 25.08 -6.47 4.99
CA LYS A 62 26.08 -6.68 6.05
C LYS A 62 25.67 -7.95 6.82
N LYS A 63 26.51 -8.99 6.74
CA LYS A 63 26.35 -10.22 7.52
C LYS A 63 26.17 -9.84 8.99
N PRO A 64 25.30 -10.52 9.75
CA PRO A 64 25.33 -10.38 11.20
C PRO A 64 26.73 -10.77 11.66
N ALA A 65 27.34 -9.94 12.51
CA ALA A 65 28.54 -10.33 13.22
C ALA A 65 28.18 -11.55 14.09
N ALA A 66 28.96 -12.62 13.94
CA ALA A 66 28.87 -13.84 14.74
C ALA A 66 29.38 -13.58 16.17
#